data_AF-A0A959JDU5-F1
#
_entry.id   AF-A0A959JDU5-F1
#
_cell.length_a   1.000
_cell.length_b   1.000
_cell.length_c   1.000
_cell.angle_alpha   90.00
_cell.angle_beta   90.00
_cell.angle_gamma   90.00
#
_symmetry.space_group_name_H-M   'P 1'
#
loop_
_entity.id
_entity.type
_entity.pdbx_description
1 polymer ?
#
loop_
_entity_poly.entity_id
_entity_poly.type
_entity_poly.pdbx_seq_one_letter_code
_entity_poly.pdbx_strand_id
1 'polypeptide(L)'
;VQQFFAENKLYDLIVSNPPFFTGGAFTHQGERQVMRHTTKLSHNELLCSVRNLLAPSGTFAVVLPYLEGLRFIELAGLYHLYTHKQLRVRSLADKKVERLLLGLKLQPGEMEVKELVIQQSTKAHDYTDEYIGLTKEFYLNMSDQ
;
A
#
# COMPACT_ATOMS: atom_id res chain seq x y z
N VAL A 1 4.92 5.86 36.14
CA VAL A 1 3.96 4.99 35.44
C VAL A 1 3.28 5.84 34.40
N GLN A 2 3.64 5.70 33.12
CA GLN A 2 3.02 6.46 32.05
C GLN A 2 1.73 5.75 31.65
N GLN A 3 0.61 6.40 31.94
CA GLN A 3 -0.73 5.85 31.81
C GLN A 3 -1.23 6.15 30.40
N PHE A 4 -1.23 5.15 29.52
CA PHE A 4 -1.81 5.27 28.19
C PHE A 4 -3.34 5.27 28.34
N PHE A 5 -3.95 6.46 28.27
CA PHE A 5 -5.38 6.57 28.09
C PHE A 5 -5.73 5.97 26.72
N ALA A 6 -6.48 4.88 26.73
CA ALA A 6 -7.10 4.32 25.55
C ALA A 6 -8.22 5.27 25.10
N GLU A 7 -7.86 6.41 24.53
CA GLU A 7 -8.79 7.14 23.70
C GLU A 7 -9.05 6.26 22.47
N ASN A 8 -10.31 5.87 22.25
CA ASN A 8 -10.80 5.23 21.02
C ASN A 8 -10.66 6.21 19.85
N LYS A 9 -9.41 6.56 19.51
CA LYS A 9 -9.08 7.54 18.50
C LYS A 9 -9.21 6.87 17.15
N LEU A 10 -10.21 7.33 16.40
CA LEU A 10 -10.39 6.97 15.01
C LEU A 10 -9.58 7.92 14.12
N TYR A 11 -9.14 7.42 12.98
CA TYR A 11 -8.32 8.16 12.02
C TYR A 11 -9.08 8.37 10.71
N ASP A 12 -9.02 9.60 10.19
CA ASP A 12 -9.56 9.92 8.86
C ASP A 12 -8.71 9.34 7.73
N LEU A 13 -7.42 9.10 7.99
CA LEU A 13 -6.50 8.49 7.06
C LEU A 13 -5.54 7.55 7.77
N ILE A 14 -5.43 6.33 7.26
CA ILE A 14 -4.39 5.37 7.62
C ILE A 14 -3.60 5.08 6.35
N VAL A 15 -2.26 5.13 6.41
CA VAL A 15 -1.38 4.85 5.27
C VAL A 15 -0.43 3.71 5.62
N SER A 16 -0.29 2.73 4.73
CA SER A 16 0.64 1.62 4.92
C SER A 16 1.39 1.26 3.64
N ASN A 17 2.68 0.96 3.78
CA ASN A 17 3.50 0.33 2.76
C ASN A 17 4.08 -0.95 3.36
N PRO A 18 3.25 -2.00 3.52
CA PRO A 18 3.64 -3.19 4.26
C PRO A 18 4.78 -3.91 3.53
N PRO A 19 5.75 -4.48 4.26
CA PRO A 19 6.86 -5.19 3.64
C PRO A 19 6.37 -6.42 2.86
N PHE A 20 6.80 -6.56 1.61
CA PHE A 20 6.25 -7.51 0.63
C PHE A 20 6.59 -9.00 0.85
N PHE A 21 7.26 -9.37 1.94
CA PHE A 21 7.66 -10.76 2.17
C PHE A 21 6.54 -11.57 2.82
N THR A 22 5.60 -12.06 2.02
CA THR A 22 4.75 -13.22 2.35
C THR A 22 5.50 -14.51 2.04
N GLY A 23 6.63 -14.72 2.72
CA GLY A 23 7.44 -15.93 2.60
C GLY A 23 7.10 -16.94 3.69
N GLY A 24 6.03 -17.70 3.49
CA GLY A 24 5.87 -19.01 4.10
C GLY A 24 6.74 -20.00 3.34
N ALA A 25 8.01 -20.11 3.72
CA ALA A 25 8.86 -21.23 3.38
C ALA A 25 9.66 -21.56 4.63
N PHE A 26 9.17 -22.53 5.40
CA PHE A 26 10.02 -23.27 6.32
C PHE A 26 11.01 -24.09 5.47
N THR A 27 12.08 -23.45 5.00
CA THR A 27 13.27 -24.19 4.62
C THR A 27 14.04 -24.50 5.91
N HIS A 28 14.07 -25.79 6.25
CA HIS A 28 14.99 -26.35 7.22
C HIS A 28 16.42 -25.93 6.86
N GLN A 29 16.93 -24.89 7.49
CA GLN A 29 18.35 -24.73 7.75
C GLN A 29 18.52 -23.74 8.91
N GLY A 30 19.02 -24.29 10.00
CA GLY A 30 19.23 -23.59 11.26
C GLY A 30 20.27 -22.49 11.14
N GLU A 31 20.31 -21.71 12.23
CA GLU A 31 21.48 -20.94 12.64
C GLU A 31 21.73 -19.64 11.85
N ARG A 32 20.70 -18.79 11.78
CA ARG A 32 20.82 -17.31 11.74
C ARG A 32 19.53 -16.56 12.08
N GLN A 33 18.57 -17.22 12.74
CA GLN A 33 17.18 -16.74 12.86
C GLN A 33 16.86 -15.87 14.10
N VAL A 34 17.84 -15.49 14.92
CA VAL A 34 17.57 -14.87 16.24
C VAL A 34 17.47 -13.33 16.20
N MET A 35 17.78 -12.64 15.10
CA MET A 35 17.78 -11.15 15.05
C MET A 35 16.61 -10.48 14.31
N ARG A 36 15.54 -11.20 13.97
CA ARG A 36 14.36 -10.62 13.30
C ARG A 36 13.01 -11.06 13.89
N HIS A 37 12.92 -11.14 15.22
CA HIS A 37 11.63 -11.14 15.92
C HIS A 37 10.95 -9.75 15.91
N THR A 38 10.98 -9.06 14.77
CA THR A 38 9.97 -8.04 14.49
C THR A 38 8.79 -8.84 13.96
N THR A 39 7.80 -9.07 14.83
CA THR A 39 6.53 -9.71 14.47
C THR A 39 6.00 -9.01 13.22
N LYS A 40 6.13 -9.64 12.05
CA LYS A 40 5.66 -9.06 10.80
C LYS A 40 4.14 -9.02 10.89
N LEU A 41 3.57 -7.82 10.83
CA LEU A 41 2.13 -7.64 10.78
C LEU A 41 1.60 -8.31 9.49
N SER A 42 0.83 -9.38 9.64
CA SER A 42 0.18 -10.05 8.52
C SER A 42 -0.91 -9.16 7.91
N HIS A 43 -1.34 -9.44 6.67
CA HIS A 43 -2.45 -8.71 6.05
C HIS A 43 -3.74 -8.81 6.87
N ASN A 44 -3.97 -9.94 7.55
CA ASN A 44 -5.10 -10.12 8.46
C ASN A 44 -5.03 -9.17 9.66
N GLU A 45 -3.89 -9.12 10.33
CA GLU A 45 -3.69 -8.25 11.49
C GLU A 45 -3.76 -6.76 11.09
N LEU A 46 -3.23 -6.42 9.90
CA LEU A 46 -3.34 -5.07 9.33
C LEU A 46 -4.80 -4.69 9.08
N LEU A 47 -5.55 -5.52 8.36
CA LEU A 47 -6.95 -5.25 8.04
C LEU A 47 -7.83 -5.18 9.29
N CYS A 48 -7.60 -6.06 10.27
CA CYS A 48 -8.27 -6.02 11.56
C CYS A 48 -7.98 -4.70 12.30
N SER A 49 -6.72 -4.28 12.33
CA SER A 49 -6.31 -3.02 12.97
C SER A 49 -6.94 -1.82 12.27
N VAL A 50 -6.89 -1.78 10.93
CA VAL A 50 -7.53 -0.73 10.13
C VAL A 50 -9.03 -0.68 10.41
N ARG A 51 -9.71 -1.83 10.44
CA ARG A 51 -11.15 -1.89 10.68
C ARG A 51 -11.58 -1.29 12.01
N ASN A 52 -10.73 -1.41 13.03
CA ASN A 52 -10.98 -0.90 14.38
C ASN A 52 -10.58 0.57 14.56
N LEU A 53 -9.62 1.06 13.78
CA LEU A 53 -9.02 2.39 13.94
C LEU A 53 -9.50 3.39 12.89
N LEU A 54 -10.10 2.95 11.78
CA LEU A 54 -10.54 3.85 10.71
C LEU A 54 -11.87 4.53 11.08
N ALA A 55 -11.94 5.85 10.91
CA ALA A 55 -13.17 6.61 11.07
C ALA A 55 -14.24 6.17 10.03
N PRO A 56 -15.55 6.36 10.29
CA PRO A 56 -16.62 5.99 9.36
C PRO A 56 -16.46 6.57 7.94
N SER A 57 -15.97 7.80 7.84
CA SER A 57 -15.66 8.50 6.58
C SER A 57 -14.19 8.40 6.17
N GLY A 58 -13.38 7.68 6.96
CA GLY A 58 -11.93 7.59 6.79
C GLY A 58 -11.54 6.75 5.57
N THR A 59 -10.28 6.92 5.15
CA THR A 59 -9.67 6.16 4.06
C THR A 59 -8.42 5.41 4.53
N PHE A 60 -8.33 4.13 4.17
CA PHE A 60 -7.09 3.38 4.29
C PHE A 60 -6.38 3.33 2.94
N ALA A 61 -5.15 3.83 2.88
CA ALA A 61 -4.30 3.83 1.69
C ALA A 61 -3.18 2.79 1.84
N VAL A 62 -3.02 1.91 0.85
CA VAL A 62 -1.97 0.89 0.86
C VAL A 62 -1.34 0.72 -0.51
N VAL A 63 -0.03 0.50 -0.55
CA VAL A 63 0.71 0.13 -1.77
C VAL A 63 1.22 -1.29 -1.69
N LEU A 64 0.96 -2.09 -2.73
CA LEU A 64 1.29 -3.51 -2.79
C LEU A 64 1.78 -3.89 -4.20
N PRO A 65 2.60 -4.94 -4.38
CA PRO A 65 2.86 -5.51 -5.68
C PRO A 65 1.56 -6.08 -6.26
N TYR A 66 1.50 -6.17 -7.59
CA TYR A 66 0.24 -6.37 -8.29
C TYR A 66 -0.55 -7.61 -7.82
N LEU A 67 0.10 -8.78 -7.74
CA LEU A 67 -0.58 -10.03 -7.36
C LEU A 67 -1.03 -10.02 -5.90
N GLU A 68 -0.18 -9.57 -5.00
CA GLU A 68 -0.48 -9.42 -3.57
C GLU A 68 -1.59 -8.40 -3.35
N GLY A 69 -1.62 -7.33 -4.13
CA GLY A 69 -2.68 -6.32 -4.10
C GLY A 69 -4.04 -6.91 -4.49
N LEU A 70 -4.11 -7.74 -5.54
CA LEU A 70 -5.35 -8.43 -5.90
C LEU A 70 -5.85 -9.34 -4.77
N ARG A 71 -4.95 -10.14 -4.18
CA ARG A 71 -5.28 -11.00 -3.03
C ARG A 71 -5.68 -10.19 -1.79
N PHE A 72 -5.08 -9.02 -1.60
CA PHE A 72 -5.40 -8.12 -0.50
C PHE A 72 -6.80 -7.53 -0.63
N ILE A 73 -7.25 -7.19 -1.85
CA ILE A 73 -8.62 -6.71 -2.11
C ILE A 73 -9.64 -7.78 -1.72
N GLU A 74 -9.42 -9.04 -2.15
CA GLU A 74 -10.29 -10.16 -1.77
C GLU A 74 -10.35 -10.33 -0.25
N LEU A 75 -9.19 -10.28 0.41
CA LEU A 75 -9.10 -10.40 1.86
C LEU A 75 -9.77 -9.22 2.59
N ALA A 76 -9.60 -8.00 2.10
CA ALA A 76 -10.18 -6.79 2.68
C ALA A 76 -11.71 -6.83 2.71
N GLY A 77 -12.34 -7.46 1.72
CA GLY A 77 -13.79 -7.69 1.69
C GLY A 77 -14.30 -8.44 2.92
N LEU A 78 -13.51 -9.39 3.45
CA LEU A 78 -13.85 -10.14 4.67
C LEU A 78 -13.85 -9.27 5.94
N TYR A 79 -13.18 -8.12 5.90
CA TYR A 79 -13.12 -7.15 6.99
C TYR A 79 -14.06 -5.95 6.76
N HIS A 80 -14.97 -6.02 5.78
CA HIS A 80 -15.83 -4.90 5.38
C HIS A 80 -15.06 -3.64 4.97
N LEU A 81 -13.91 -3.84 4.31
CA LEU A 81 -13.14 -2.77 3.69
C LEU A 81 -13.25 -2.91 2.18
N TYR A 82 -13.76 -1.87 1.54
CA TYR A 82 -14.09 -1.85 0.12
C TYR A 82 -13.18 -0.88 -0.63
N THR A 83 -12.57 -1.35 -1.71
CA THR A 83 -11.73 -0.52 -2.58
C THR A 83 -12.60 0.48 -3.33
N HIS A 84 -12.30 1.77 -3.17
CA HIS A 84 -12.94 2.86 -3.91
C HIS A 84 -11.97 3.56 -4.88
N LYS A 85 -10.65 3.38 -4.68
CA LYS A 85 -9.60 3.89 -5.56
C LYS A 85 -8.59 2.81 -5.82
N GLN A 86 -8.22 2.63 -7.09
CA GLN A 86 -7.15 1.77 -7.52
C GLN A 86 -6.29 2.51 -8.55
N LEU A 87 -5.01 2.70 -8.23
CA LEU A 87 -4.01 3.18 -9.18
C LEU A 87 -3.08 2.03 -9.56
N ARG A 88 -3.06 1.68 -10.84
CA ARG A 88 -2.20 0.65 -11.42
C ARG A 88 -0.91 1.28 -11.90
N VAL A 89 0.22 0.88 -11.32
CA VAL A 89 1.52 1.49 -11.64
C VAL A 89 2.34 0.58 -12.54
N ARG A 90 2.83 1.14 -13.64
CA ARG A 90 3.77 0.52 -14.58
C ARG A 90 5.07 1.30 -14.58
N SER A 91 6.19 0.60 -14.73
CA SER A 91 7.50 1.23 -14.92
C SER A 91 7.57 1.96 -16.26
N LEU A 92 7.18 1.28 -17.35
CA LEU A 92 7.07 1.81 -18.71
C LEU A 92 5.72 1.39 -19.33
N ALA A 93 5.26 2.09 -20.37
CA ALA A 93 3.96 1.85 -20.99
C ALA A 93 3.79 0.43 -21.57
N ASP A 94 4.87 -0.19 -22.04
CA ASP A 94 4.89 -1.55 -22.59
C ASP A 94 4.99 -2.64 -21.49
N LYS A 95 5.22 -2.26 -20.23
CA LYS A 95 5.39 -3.19 -19.12
C LYS A 95 4.07 -3.52 -18.45
N LYS A 96 4.06 -4.66 -17.77
CA LYS A 96 2.93 -5.07 -16.93
C LYS A 96 2.79 -4.14 -15.73
N VAL A 97 1.60 -4.14 -15.13
CA VAL A 97 1.38 -3.47 -13.84
C VAL A 97 2.21 -4.19 -12.78
N GLU A 98 3.03 -3.44 -12.06
CA GLU A 98 3.93 -3.97 -11.04
C GLU A 98 3.38 -3.73 -9.63
N ARG A 99 2.63 -2.64 -9.44
CA ARG A 99 2.08 -2.23 -8.14
C ARG A 99 0.65 -1.74 -8.26
N LEU A 100 -0.08 -1.91 -7.17
CA LEU A 100 -1.38 -1.30 -6.93
C LEU A 100 -1.25 -0.35 -5.74
N LEU A 101 -1.71 0.88 -5.92
CA LEU A 101 -2.07 1.75 -4.79
C LEU A 101 -3.58 1.66 -4.64
N LEU A 102 -4.02 1.31 -3.44
CA LEU A 102 -5.42 1.06 -3.11
C LEU A 102 -5.88 2.07 -2.06
N GLY A 103 -7.05 2.66 -2.30
CA GLY A 103 -7.81 3.39 -1.29
C GLY A 103 -9.03 2.56 -0.89
N LEU A 104 -9.15 2.22 0.39
CA LEU A 104 -10.24 1.43 0.94
C LEU A 104 -11.06 2.25 1.95
N LYS A 105 -12.36 1.98 2.01
CA LYS A 105 -13.33 2.59 2.94
C LYS A 105 -14.18 1.53 3.62
N LEU A 106 -14.83 1.89 4.72
CA LEU A 106 -15.76 1.01 5.44
C LEU A 106 -17.11 0.81 4.72
N GLN A 107 -17.45 1.73 3.81
CA GLN A 107 -18.69 1.67 3.04
C GLN A 107 -18.42 1.22 1.61
N PRO A 108 -19.27 0.35 1.03
CA PRO A 108 -19.19 0.00 -0.38
C PRO A 108 -19.56 1.21 -1.24
N GLY A 109 -19.06 1.23 -2.47
CA GLY A 109 -19.34 2.31 -3.42
C GLY A 109 -18.67 2.07 -4.77
N GLU A 110 -18.76 3.07 -5.65
CA GLU A 110 -18.08 3.03 -6.94
C GLU A 110 -16.55 3.03 -6.76
N MET A 111 -15.90 2.27 -7.63
CA MET A 111 -14.44 2.16 -7.66
C MET A 111 -13.89 2.97 -8.85
N GLU A 112 -13.07 3.97 -8.54
CA GLU A 112 -12.27 4.69 -9.52
C GLU A 112 -10.98 3.90 -9.81
N VAL A 113 -10.74 3.61 -11.09
CA VAL A 113 -9.52 2.93 -11.55
C VAL A 113 -8.73 3.86 -12.45
N LYS A 114 -7.44 4.04 -12.14
CA LYS A 114 -6.48 4.81 -12.95
C LYS A 114 -5.23 3.99 -13.22
N GLU A 115 -4.46 4.41 -14.19
CA GLU A 115 -3.11 3.90 -14.44
C GLU A 115 -2.10 5.03 -14.33
N LEU A 116 -0.88 4.72 -13.92
CA LEU A 116 0.26 5.62 -13.88
C LEU A 116 1.46 4.91 -14.50
N VAL A 117 2.07 5.54 -15.49
CA VAL A 117 3.36 5.11 -16.06
C VAL A 117 4.45 6.00 -15.48
N ILE A 118 5.50 5.42 -14.90
CA ILE A 118 6.55 6.19 -14.22
C ILE A 118 7.51 6.83 -15.23
N GLN A 119 7.97 6.08 -16.23
CA GLN A 119 9.01 6.51 -17.17
C GLN A 119 8.50 6.54 -18.62
N GLN A 120 9.04 7.44 -19.43
CA GLN A 120 8.80 7.49 -20.87
C GLN A 120 9.69 6.49 -21.62
N SER A 121 10.93 6.32 -21.16
CA SER A 121 11.90 5.39 -21.75
C SER A 121 12.81 4.78 -20.68
N THR A 122 13.68 3.84 -21.11
CA THR A 122 14.69 3.22 -20.23
C THR A 122 15.84 4.16 -19.87
N LYS A 123 15.86 5.40 -20.38
CA LYS A 123 16.86 6.40 -20.01
C LYS A 123 16.70 6.82 -18.56
N ALA A 124 17.82 7.08 -17.89
CA ALA A 124 17.81 7.57 -16.53
C ALA A 124 17.10 8.93 -16.44
N HIS A 125 16.24 9.08 -15.43
CA HIS A 125 15.48 10.31 -15.16
C HIS A 125 14.54 10.76 -16.29
N ASP A 126 14.09 9.83 -17.14
CA ASP A 126 13.11 10.13 -18.19
C ASP A 126 11.69 9.81 -17.68
N TYR A 127 11.20 10.64 -16.77
CA TYR A 127 9.91 10.47 -16.11
C TYR A 127 8.75 11.02 -16.94
N THR A 128 7.55 10.49 -16.74
CA THR A 128 6.33 11.06 -17.35
C THR A 128 5.91 12.34 -16.64
N ASP A 129 5.27 13.26 -17.35
CA ASP A 129 4.71 14.50 -16.78
C ASP A 129 3.73 14.23 -15.64
N GLU A 130 2.96 13.14 -15.74
CA GLU A 130 2.03 12.71 -14.69
C GLU A 130 2.78 12.33 -13.41
N TYR A 131 3.85 11.53 -13.53
CA TYR A 131 4.67 11.13 -12.39
C TYR A 131 5.40 12.32 -11.76
N ILE A 132 5.98 13.20 -12.58
CA ILE A 132 6.62 14.44 -12.12
C ILE A 132 5.60 15.31 -11.40
N GLY A 133 4.42 15.53 -11.98
CA GLY A 133 3.35 16.32 -11.38
C GLY A 133 2.95 15.84 -9.99
N LEU A 134 2.94 14.51 -9.77
CA LEU A 134 2.61 13.89 -8.48
C LEU A 134 3.75 13.93 -7.45
N THR A 135 5.01 13.95 -7.89
CA THR A 135 6.15 13.68 -7.01
C THR A 135 7.18 14.80 -6.91
N LYS A 136 7.11 15.82 -7.76
CA LYS A 136 8.08 16.93 -7.81
C LYS A 136 8.30 17.64 -6.47
N GLU A 137 7.29 17.72 -5.62
CA GLU A 137 7.39 18.38 -4.30
C GLU A 137 8.20 17.54 -3.29
N PHE A 138 8.39 16.25 -3.56
CA PHE A 138 9.09 15.32 -2.68
C PHE A 138 10.52 14.99 -3.14
N TYR A 139 10.84 15.19 -4.42
CA TYR A 139 12.15 14.88 -4.98
C TYR A 139 12.92 16.15 -5.32
N LEU A 140 14.11 16.27 -4.74
CA LEU A 140 14.97 17.45 -4.81
C LEU A 140 15.38 17.87 -6.23
N ASN A 141 15.27 16.98 -7.23
CA ASN A 141 15.82 17.17 -8.58
C ASN A 141 14.82 16.91 -9.72
N MET A 142 13.51 16.96 -9.46
CA MET A 142 12.48 16.77 -10.51
C MET A 142 11.85 18.08 -11.01
N SER A 143 12.16 19.21 -10.38
CA SER A 143 11.55 20.52 -10.72
C SER A 143 12.19 21.19 -11.94
N ASP A 144 13.37 20.73 -12.36
CA ASP A 144 14.21 21.37 -13.37
C ASP A 144 14.34 20.56 -14.68
N GLN A 145 13.45 19.58 -14.92
CA GLN A 145 13.43 18.77 -16.15
C GLN A 145 12.37 19.26 -17.15
#